data_AF-A0A1G3LX97-F1
#
_entry.id   AF-A0A1G3LX97-F1
#
_cell.length_a   1.000
_cell.length_b   1.000
_cell.length_c   1.000
_cell.angle_alpha   90.00
_cell.angle_beta   90.00
_cell.angle_gamma   90.00
#
_symmetry.space_group_name_H-M   'P 1'
#
loop_
_entity.id
_entity.type
_entity.pdbx_description
1 polymer ?
#
loop_
_entity_poly.entity_id
_entity_poly.type
_entity_poly.pdbx_seq_one_letter_code
_entity_poly.pdbx_strand_id
1 'polypeptide(L)'
;MRSLEEQIKMVARIEGAESFDLHTSDFTGMSPREVQKMASDSGLKINAVNPNIFGDPVFKYGAFSNTDPKIRRKAIDLVKQSFDIARELKANVSSLWPGQDGFDYYFQCDYDELWDNTISSMREIVDYAPDLKICYEYKPKEPRMFSLAGTAAKALLIVNEVNRKNFGCVLDYGHALFAHENPSESLRLFDRAGKLFNVHFNDAYGNWDDDLMAGSVNIWSNLEFFWYLKQSSYDGYVTLDMFPFREEPFEA
;
A
#
# COMPACT_ATOMS: atom_id res chain seq x y z
N MET A 1 16.74 16.07 -4.71
CA MET A 1 16.14 14.83 -4.20
C MET A 1 17.29 13.87 -3.90
N ARG A 2 17.30 13.21 -2.75
CA ARG A 2 18.35 12.26 -2.37
C ARG A 2 18.25 11.03 -3.28
N SER A 3 19.38 10.49 -3.70
CA SER A 3 19.45 9.20 -4.42
C SER A 3 18.93 8.05 -3.55
N LEU A 4 18.50 6.95 -4.17
CA LEU A 4 18.06 5.76 -3.43
C LEU A 4 19.16 5.22 -2.50
N GLU A 5 20.42 5.25 -2.93
CA GLU A 5 21.55 4.82 -2.10
C GLU A 5 21.69 5.68 -0.83
N GLU A 6 21.53 7.00 -0.94
CA GLU A 6 21.54 7.90 0.23
C GLU A 6 20.36 7.65 1.16
N GLN A 7 19.17 7.37 0.61
CA GLN A 7 17.98 7.03 1.39
C GLN A 7 18.16 5.72 2.15
N ILE A 8 18.67 4.65 1.51
CA ILE A 8 18.96 3.37 2.15
C ILE A 8 19.98 3.55 3.30
N LYS A 9 21.05 4.33 3.06
CA LYS A 9 22.06 4.63 4.09
C LYS A 9 21.50 5.43 5.25
N MET A 10 20.49 6.28 5.02
CA MET A 10 19.78 6.98 6.10
C MET A 10 18.95 6.00 6.93
N VAL A 11 18.15 5.15 6.30
CA VAL A 11 17.34 4.13 7.00
C VAL A 11 18.22 3.22 7.85
N ALA A 12 19.38 2.81 7.34
CA ALA A 12 20.31 1.95 8.07
C ALA A 12 20.90 2.59 9.35
N ARG A 13 20.76 3.90 9.52
CA ARG A 13 21.19 4.64 10.72
C ARG A 13 20.07 4.80 11.75
N ILE A 14 18.83 4.45 11.41
CA ILE A 14 17.68 4.50 12.33
C ILE A 14 17.76 3.28 13.25
N GLU A 15 17.72 3.53 14.55
CA GLU A 15 17.75 2.45 15.54
C GLU A 15 16.49 1.57 15.43
N GLY A 16 16.68 0.26 15.29
CA GLY A 16 15.59 -0.70 15.16
C GLY A 16 15.02 -0.86 13.75
N ALA A 17 15.52 -0.11 12.75
CA ALA A 17 15.14 -0.33 11.36
C ALA A 17 15.74 -1.66 10.83
N GLU A 18 14.87 -2.54 10.34
CA GLU A 18 15.26 -3.85 9.81
C GLU A 18 15.03 -3.99 8.30
N SER A 19 14.11 -3.20 7.75
CA SER A 19 13.71 -3.27 6.35
C SER A 19 13.19 -1.94 5.83
N PHE A 20 12.99 -1.88 4.51
CA PHE A 20 12.30 -0.80 3.83
C PHE A 20 11.45 -1.35 2.68
N ASP A 21 10.48 -0.54 2.25
CA ASP A 21 9.62 -0.80 1.10
C ASP A 21 10.09 0.03 -0.10
N LEU A 22 9.79 -0.46 -1.30
CA LEU A 22 10.17 0.19 -2.56
C LEU A 22 8.96 0.32 -3.47
N HIS A 23 8.90 1.39 -4.25
CA HIS A 23 8.11 1.43 -5.47
C HIS A 23 8.95 1.08 -6.70
N THR A 24 8.32 0.52 -7.74
CA THR A 24 9.01 0.28 -9.02
C THR A 24 9.59 1.55 -9.65
N SER A 25 9.07 2.72 -9.31
CA SER A 25 9.60 4.03 -9.73
C SER A 25 10.93 4.42 -9.05
N ASP A 26 11.31 3.80 -7.93
CA ASP A 26 12.48 4.21 -7.14
C ASP A 26 13.80 3.74 -7.76
N PHE A 27 13.74 2.76 -8.66
CA PHE A 27 14.93 2.14 -9.24
C PHE A 27 15.69 3.13 -10.14
N THR A 28 15.02 4.09 -10.80
CA THR A 28 15.63 5.15 -11.63
C THR A 28 16.85 4.71 -12.46
N GLY A 29 16.77 3.58 -13.16
CA GLY A 29 17.86 3.04 -14.00
C GLY A 29 18.80 2.04 -13.31
N MET A 30 18.60 1.74 -12.03
CA MET A 30 19.25 0.66 -11.29
C MET A 30 18.56 -0.67 -11.53
N SER A 31 19.34 -1.74 -11.60
CA SER A 31 18.83 -3.11 -11.62
C SER A 31 18.42 -3.56 -10.21
N PRO A 32 17.47 -4.52 -10.07
CA PRO A 32 17.14 -5.07 -8.77
C PRO A 32 18.35 -5.68 -8.05
N ARG A 33 19.25 -6.33 -8.77
CA ARG A 33 20.51 -6.83 -8.19
C ARG A 33 21.37 -5.73 -7.53
N GLU A 34 21.44 -4.53 -8.10
CA GLU A 34 22.17 -3.42 -7.50
C GLU A 34 21.50 -2.95 -6.20
N VAL A 35 20.17 -2.81 -6.20
CA VAL A 35 19.40 -2.43 -5.01
C VAL A 35 19.51 -3.49 -3.91
N GLN A 36 19.44 -4.78 -4.26
CA GLN A 36 19.64 -5.89 -3.32
C GLN A 36 21.02 -5.83 -2.65
N LYS A 37 22.06 -5.47 -3.42
CA LYS A 37 23.41 -5.32 -2.88
C LYS A 37 23.47 -4.15 -1.90
N MET A 38 22.89 -3.00 -2.23
CA MET A 38 22.85 -1.82 -1.35
C MET A 38 22.12 -2.11 -0.03
N ALA A 39 20.98 -2.80 -0.09
CA ALA A 39 20.24 -3.24 1.10
C ALA A 39 21.10 -4.16 1.97
N SER A 40 21.71 -5.18 1.36
CA SER A 40 22.52 -6.18 2.07
C SER A 40 23.79 -5.57 2.71
N ASP A 41 24.48 -4.69 1.98
CA ASP A 41 25.67 -3.98 2.48
C ASP A 41 25.33 -3.05 3.66
N SER A 42 24.08 -2.57 3.72
CA SER A 42 23.57 -1.72 4.79
C SER A 42 22.90 -2.51 5.94
N GLY A 43 22.88 -3.84 5.86
CA GLY A 43 22.27 -4.70 6.87
C GLY A 43 20.73 -4.70 6.87
N LEU A 44 20.09 -4.17 5.83
CA LEU A 44 18.64 -4.04 5.70
C LEU A 44 18.06 -5.12 4.79
N LYS A 45 16.81 -5.50 5.07
CA LYS A 45 15.98 -6.32 4.16
C LYS A 45 15.08 -5.43 3.30
N ILE A 46 14.51 -6.01 2.25
CA ILE A 46 13.46 -5.38 1.45
C ILE A 46 12.18 -6.12 1.80
N ASN A 47 11.20 -5.41 2.37
CA ASN A 47 9.95 -6.01 2.82
C ASN A 47 8.93 -6.09 1.66
N ALA A 48 8.66 -4.96 1.02
CA ALA A 48 7.73 -4.88 -0.10
C ALA A 48 8.32 -4.22 -1.36
N VAL A 49 7.77 -4.63 -2.51
CA VAL A 49 7.93 -3.91 -3.78
C VAL A 49 6.55 -3.63 -4.36
N ASN A 50 6.20 -2.35 -4.41
CA ASN A 50 4.88 -1.85 -4.75
C ASN A 50 4.89 -1.29 -6.18
N PRO A 51 3.90 -1.63 -7.02
CA PRO A 51 3.80 -1.07 -8.36
C PRO A 51 3.33 0.39 -8.32
N ASN A 52 3.90 1.24 -9.17
CA ASN A 52 3.36 2.56 -9.42
C ASN A 52 2.27 2.50 -10.52
N ILE A 53 1.01 2.48 -10.10
CA ILE A 53 -0.19 2.41 -10.96
C ILE A 53 -1.00 3.70 -10.98
N PHE A 54 -0.42 4.80 -10.48
CA PHE A 54 -1.12 6.07 -10.31
C PHE A 54 -0.40 7.27 -10.93
N GLY A 55 0.92 7.19 -11.14
CA GLY A 55 1.73 8.29 -11.68
C GLY A 55 1.64 8.50 -13.19
N ASP A 56 1.37 7.44 -13.98
CA ASP A 56 1.21 7.56 -15.44
C ASP A 56 -0.17 8.17 -15.79
N PRO A 57 -0.24 9.28 -16.54
CA PRO A 57 -1.50 9.91 -16.95
C PRO A 57 -2.48 9.00 -17.70
N VAL A 58 -2.02 7.86 -18.25
CA VAL A 58 -2.90 6.84 -18.84
C VAL A 58 -3.94 6.33 -17.84
N PHE A 59 -3.60 6.31 -16.54
CA PHE A 59 -4.46 5.77 -15.48
C PHE A 59 -5.42 6.79 -14.89
N LYS A 60 -5.52 8.01 -15.44
CA LYS A 60 -6.40 9.08 -14.91
C LYS A 60 -7.89 8.73 -14.75
N TYR A 61 -8.36 7.66 -15.40
CA TYR A 61 -9.73 7.14 -15.28
C TYR A 61 -9.81 5.77 -14.60
N GLY A 62 -8.78 5.41 -13.83
CA GLY A 62 -8.63 4.12 -13.18
C GLY A 62 -7.49 3.29 -13.78
N ALA A 63 -6.95 2.41 -12.95
CA ALA A 63 -6.04 1.33 -13.31
C ALA A 63 -6.83 0.03 -13.50
N PHE A 64 -7.34 -0.56 -12.40
CA PHE A 64 -8.01 -1.86 -12.42
C PHE A 64 -9.51 -1.76 -12.71
N SER A 65 -10.15 -0.64 -12.36
CA SER A 65 -11.56 -0.42 -12.62
C SER A 65 -11.80 0.20 -14.01
N ASN A 66 -10.75 0.62 -14.71
CA ASN A 66 -10.85 1.35 -15.99
C ASN A 66 -11.73 0.60 -16.99
N THR A 67 -12.65 1.27 -17.70
CA THR A 67 -13.55 0.60 -18.64
C THR A 67 -12.85 0.19 -19.95
N ASP A 68 -11.72 0.81 -20.31
CA ASP A 68 -10.89 0.37 -21.44
C ASP A 68 -10.05 -0.87 -21.05
N PRO A 69 -10.31 -2.05 -21.64
CA PRO A 69 -9.58 -3.27 -21.31
C PRO A 69 -8.08 -3.19 -21.65
N LYS A 70 -7.65 -2.31 -22.56
CA LYS A 70 -6.23 -2.11 -22.87
C LYS A 70 -5.51 -1.39 -21.75
N ILE A 71 -6.17 -0.43 -21.11
CA ILE A 71 -5.61 0.29 -19.95
C ILE A 71 -5.54 -0.65 -18.75
N ARG A 72 -6.60 -1.43 -18.49
CA ARG A 72 -6.57 -2.47 -17.44
C ARG A 72 -5.45 -3.47 -17.66
N ARG A 73 -5.29 -3.96 -18.89
CA ARG A 73 -4.20 -4.87 -19.26
C ARG A 73 -2.82 -4.26 -18.93
N LYS A 74 -2.59 -3.00 -19.30
CA LYS A 74 -1.35 -2.28 -18.96
C LYS A 74 -1.11 -2.23 -17.45
N ALA A 75 -2.13 -1.91 -16.64
CA ALA A 75 -2.01 -1.91 -15.18
C ALA A 75 -1.66 -3.30 -14.63
N ILE A 76 -2.37 -4.34 -15.06
CA ILE A 76 -2.11 -5.74 -14.67
C ILE A 76 -0.67 -6.14 -15.00
N ASP A 77 -0.21 -5.83 -16.21
CA ASP A 77 1.14 -6.21 -16.64
C ASP A 77 2.23 -5.47 -15.85
N LEU A 78 2.02 -4.20 -15.48
CA LEU A 78 2.92 -3.46 -14.58
C LEU A 78 3.00 -4.07 -13.18
N VAL A 79 1.87 -4.53 -12.63
CA VAL A 79 1.84 -5.21 -11.33
C VAL A 79 2.57 -6.55 -11.40
N LYS A 80 2.38 -7.32 -12.48
CA LYS A 80 3.13 -8.58 -12.65
C LYS A 80 4.64 -8.34 -12.74
N GLN A 81 5.06 -7.28 -13.43
CA GLN A 81 6.47 -6.87 -13.45
C GLN A 81 6.98 -6.50 -12.06
N SER A 82 6.20 -5.81 -11.23
CA SER A 82 6.61 -5.52 -9.85
C SER A 82 6.75 -6.78 -9.01
N PHE A 83 5.92 -7.80 -9.24
CA PHE A 83 6.03 -9.10 -8.56
C PHE A 83 7.30 -9.86 -8.97
N ASP A 84 7.69 -9.80 -10.24
CA ASP A 84 8.94 -10.41 -10.69
C ASP A 84 10.16 -9.72 -10.07
N ILE A 85 10.13 -8.39 -9.94
CA ILE A 85 11.15 -7.62 -9.21
C ILE A 85 11.15 -7.99 -7.72
N ALA A 86 9.96 -8.11 -7.09
CA ALA A 86 9.83 -8.52 -5.70
C ALA A 86 10.51 -9.87 -5.44
N ARG A 87 10.32 -10.85 -6.33
CA ARG A 87 10.97 -12.17 -6.25
C ARG A 87 12.49 -12.08 -6.38
N GLU A 88 12.99 -11.26 -7.30
CA GLU A 88 14.45 -11.04 -7.45
C GLU A 88 15.06 -10.42 -6.18
N LEU A 89 14.33 -9.50 -5.55
CA LEU A 89 14.70 -8.83 -4.30
C LEU A 89 14.36 -9.63 -3.03
N LYS A 90 13.75 -10.82 -3.18
CA LYS A 90 13.27 -11.65 -2.07
C LYS A 90 12.31 -10.91 -1.12
N ALA A 91 11.60 -9.92 -1.64
CA ALA A 91 10.48 -9.29 -0.95
C ALA A 91 9.28 -10.24 -0.95
N ASN A 92 8.52 -10.25 0.14
CA ASN A 92 7.41 -11.17 0.32
C ASN A 92 6.04 -10.49 0.20
N VAL A 93 6.02 -9.15 0.24
CA VAL A 93 4.80 -8.34 0.25
C VAL A 93 4.75 -7.46 -0.99
N SER A 94 3.54 -7.24 -1.51
CA SER A 94 3.30 -6.18 -2.50
C SER A 94 1.95 -5.53 -2.21
N SER A 95 1.99 -4.26 -1.83
CA SER A 95 0.82 -3.42 -1.59
C SER A 95 0.35 -2.79 -2.91
N LEU A 96 -0.94 -2.93 -3.19
CA LEU A 96 -1.62 -2.31 -4.31
C LEU A 96 -2.47 -1.16 -3.77
N TRP A 97 -2.04 0.07 -4.04
CA TRP A 97 -2.83 1.27 -3.80
C TRP A 97 -3.42 1.80 -5.12
N PRO A 98 -4.70 1.51 -5.41
CA PRO A 98 -5.34 1.89 -6.66
C PRO A 98 -5.89 3.32 -6.61
N GLY A 99 -5.03 4.30 -6.32
CA GLY A 99 -5.45 5.69 -6.06
C GLY A 99 -6.25 6.35 -7.19
N GLN A 100 -6.12 5.88 -8.45
CA GLN A 100 -6.87 6.40 -9.59
C GLN A 100 -8.23 5.70 -9.83
N ASP A 101 -8.46 4.54 -9.22
CA ASP A 101 -9.69 3.76 -9.37
C ASP A 101 -10.82 4.37 -8.53
N GLY A 102 -11.83 4.89 -9.21
CA GLY A 102 -12.90 5.65 -8.57
C GLY A 102 -13.59 6.61 -9.53
N PHE A 103 -14.31 7.58 -8.97
CA PHE A 103 -15.08 8.58 -9.72
C PHE A 103 -15.13 9.90 -8.96
N ASP A 104 -15.49 10.97 -9.68
CA ASP A 104 -15.53 12.34 -9.17
C ASP A 104 -16.92 12.97 -9.22
N TYR A 105 -17.77 12.53 -10.15
CA TYR A 105 -19.07 13.12 -10.40
C TYR A 105 -20.20 12.08 -10.38
N TYR A 106 -21.41 12.53 -10.04
CA TYR A 106 -22.61 11.73 -10.20
C TYR A 106 -22.84 11.37 -11.68
N PHE A 107 -23.27 10.14 -11.95
CA PHE A 107 -23.51 9.61 -13.31
C PHE A 107 -22.27 9.57 -14.22
N GLN A 108 -21.05 9.64 -13.67
CA GLN A 108 -19.81 9.58 -14.45
C GLN A 108 -19.50 8.18 -15.00
N CYS A 109 -19.90 7.14 -14.29
CA CYS A 109 -19.53 5.75 -14.58
C CYS A 109 -20.66 4.79 -14.19
N ASP A 110 -20.61 3.59 -14.75
CA ASP A 110 -21.36 2.43 -14.26
C ASP A 110 -20.60 1.80 -13.09
N TYR A 111 -21.21 1.79 -11.91
CA TYR A 111 -20.58 1.32 -10.68
C TYR A 111 -20.37 -0.20 -10.67
N ASP A 112 -21.26 -0.95 -11.29
CA ASP A 112 -21.17 -2.41 -11.37
C ASP A 112 -20.04 -2.78 -12.32
N GLU A 113 -19.92 -2.09 -13.46
CA GLU A 113 -18.80 -2.29 -14.39
C GLU A 113 -17.44 -2.01 -13.74
N LEU A 114 -17.31 -0.91 -12.98
CA LEU A 114 -16.07 -0.61 -12.25
C LEU A 114 -15.72 -1.72 -11.25
N TRP A 115 -16.71 -2.19 -10.49
CA TRP A 115 -16.53 -3.24 -9.49
C TRP A 115 -16.10 -4.57 -10.13
N ASP A 116 -16.84 -5.03 -11.14
CA ASP A 116 -16.55 -6.28 -11.86
C ASP A 116 -15.16 -6.26 -12.52
N ASN A 117 -14.78 -5.11 -13.08
CA ASN A 117 -13.45 -4.90 -13.65
C ASN A 117 -12.35 -5.00 -12.58
N THR A 118 -12.56 -4.42 -11.39
CA THR A 118 -11.61 -4.54 -10.28
C THR A 118 -11.51 -5.98 -9.80
N ILE A 119 -12.62 -6.68 -9.56
CA ILE A 119 -12.62 -8.06 -9.08
C ILE A 119 -11.93 -8.99 -10.09
N SER A 120 -12.23 -8.85 -11.38
CA SER A 120 -11.59 -9.67 -12.42
C SER A 120 -10.08 -9.37 -12.55
N SER A 121 -9.67 -8.11 -12.51
CA SER A 121 -8.25 -7.71 -12.53
C SER A 121 -7.49 -8.24 -11.31
N MET A 122 -8.07 -8.11 -10.11
CA MET A 122 -7.47 -8.61 -8.87
C MET A 122 -7.31 -10.13 -8.89
N ARG A 123 -8.32 -10.89 -9.36
CA ARG A 123 -8.20 -12.35 -9.50
C ARG A 123 -7.01 -12.71 -10.39
N GLU A 124 -6.87 -12.07 -11.55
CA GLU A 124 -5.76 -12.36 -12.46
C GLU A 124 -4.40 -12.03 -11.87
N ILE A 125 -4.27 -10.88 -11.20
CA ILE A 125 -3.05 -10.43 -10.53
C ILE A 125 -2.66 -11.41 -9.42
N VAL A 126 -3.62 -11.75 -8.56
CA VAL A 126 -3.37 -12.59 -7.39
C VAL A 126 -3.04 -14.03 -7.77
N ASP A 127 -3.69 -14.56 -8.81
CA ASP A 127 -3.43 -15.91 -9.35
C ASP A 127 -2.03 -16.02 -10.00
N TYR A 128 -1.43 -14.92 -10.43
CA TYR A 128 -0.09 -14.89 -11.02
C TYR A 128 1.05 -15.04 -9.99
N ALA A 129 0.81 -14.66 -8.73
CA ALA A 129 1.83 -14.70 -7.68
C ALA A 129 1.32 -15.35 -6.38
N PRO A 130 0.98 -16.66 -6.40
CA PRO A 130 0.53 -17.39 -5.23
C PRO A 130 1.58 -17.47 -4.11
N ASP A 131 2.83 -17.17 -4.42
CA ASP A 131 3.98 -17.13 -3.53
C ASP A 131 4.14 -15.81 -2.73
N LEU A 132 3.50 -14.71 -3.17
CA LEU A 132 3.61 -13.38 -2.53
C LEU A 132 2.38 -13.04 -1.69
N LYS A 133 2.54 -12.30 -0.59
CA LYS A 133 1.44 -11.66 0.16
C LYS A 133 1.03 -10.38 -0.58
N ILE A 134 -0.06 -10.42 -1.33
CA ILE A 134 -0.59 -9.27 -2.06
C ILE A 134 -1.62 -8.57 -1.19
N CYS A 135 -1.54 -7.24 -1.11
CA CYS A 135 -2.38 -6.46 -0.21
C CYS A 135 -3.15 -5.39 -0.98
N TYR A 136 -4.45 -5.24 -0.72
CA TYR A 136 -5.24 -4.12 -1.21
C TYR A 136 -5.24 -3.00 -0.18
N GLU A 137 -4.84 -1.80 -0.59
CA GLU A 137 -4.79 -0.63 0.27
C GLU A 137 -5.93 0.33 -0.06
N TYR A 138 -6.77 0.63 0.94
CA TYR A 138 -7.91 1.52 0.78
C TYR A 138 -7.53 2.95 1.15
N LYS A 139 -8.18 3.90 0.50
CA LYS A 139 -8.08 5.33 0.83
C LYS A 139 -9.36 6.03 0.43
N PRO A 140 -9.99 6.87 1.26
CA PRO A 140 -11.28 7.49 0.95
C PRO A 140 -11.32 8.26 -0.38
N LYS A 141 -10.29 9.07 -0.60
CA LYS A 141 -10.16 10.01 -1.71
C LYS A 141 -8.69 10.45 -1.84
N GLU A 142 -8.43 11.27 -2.84
CA GLU A 142 -7.11 11.70 -3.33
C GLU A 142 -6.34 10.57 -4.04
N PRO A 143 -6.09 10.68 -5.37
CA PRO A 143 -6.46 11.78 -6.28
C PRO A 143 -7.93 11.83 -6.70
N ARG A 144 -8.73 10.75 -6.55
CA ARG A 144 -10.17 10.76 -6.88
C ARG A 144 -11.00 11.42 -5.78
N MET A 145 -12.20 11.92 -6.09
CA MET A 145 -13.11 12.38 -5.02
C MET A 145 -13.75 11.21 -4.27
N PHE A 146 -13.98 10.09 -4.95
CA PHE A 146 -14.48 8.84 -4.39
C PHE A 146 -13.66 7.68 -4.92
N SER A 147 -12.76 7.14 -4.10
CA SER A 147 -12.06 5.91 -4.43
C SER A 147 -13.03 4.72 -4.46
N LEU A 148 -12.71 3.71 -5.27
CA LEU A 148 -13.57 2.52 -5.37
C LEU A 148 -13.68 1.80 -4.02
N ALA A 149 -12.57 1.65 -3.27
CA ALA A 149 -12.59 1.19 -1.88
C ALA A 149 -12.05 2.30 -0.97
N GLY A 150 -13.00 3.05 -0.39
CA GLY A 150 -12.70 4.17 0.51
C GLY A 150 -12.72 3.86 2.00
N THR A 151 -13.00 2.61 2.39
CA THR A 151 -13.12 2.18 3.79
C THR A 151 -12.54 0.78 3.98
N ALA A 152 -12.18 0.45 5.22
CA ALA A 152 -11.66 -0.88 5.58
C ALA A 152 -12.65 -1.98 5.18
N ALA A 153 -13.93 -1.80 5.49
CA ALA A 153 -14.97 -2.78 5.16
C ALA A 153 -15.09 -3.02 3.64
N LYS A 154 -14.94 -1.98 2.82
CA LYS A 154 -15.05 -2.11 1.35
C LYS A 154 -13.82 -2.80 0.75
N ALA A 155 -12.62 -2.54 1.27
CA ALA A 155 -11.43 -3.32 0.90
C ALA A 155 -11.55 -4.79 1.31
N LEU A 156 -12.04 -5.07 2.52
CA LEU A 156 -12.26 -6.46 2.95
C LEU A 156 -13.30 -7.18 2.07
N LEU A 157 -14.33 -6.46 1.60
CA LEU A 157 -15.30 -7.01 0.64
C LEU A 157 -14.62 -7.42 -0.67
N ILE A 158 -13.78 -6.55 -1.25
CA ILE A 158 -13.00 -6.87 -2.47
C ILE A 158 -12.14 -8.12 -2.25
N VAL A 159 -11.39 -8.16 -1.15
CA VAL A 159 -10.50 -9.29 -0.82
C VAL A 159 -11.29 -10.60 -0.67
N ASN A 160 -12.43 -10.55 0.01
CA ASN A 160 -13.29 -11.72 0.21
C ASN A 160 -13.96 -12.19 -1.09
N GLU A 161 -14.32 -11.29 -1.98
CA GLU A 161 -14.93 -11.65 -3.27
C GLU A 161 -13.92 -12.21 -4.27
N VAL A 162 -12.68 -11.68 -4.28
CA VAL A 162 -11.56 -12.28 -5.01
C VAL A 162 -11.27 -13.69 -4.48
N ASN A 163 -11.39 -13.87 -3.16
CA ASN A 163 -11.33 -15.16 -2.46
C ASN A 163 -10.06 -15.96 -2.80
N ARG A 164 -8.91 -15.40 -2.46
CA ARG A 164 -7.60 -16.05 -2.59
C ARG A 164 -6.85 -16.00 -1.28
N LYS A 165 -6.02 -17.02 -1.03
CA LYS A 165 -5.30 -17.19 0.24
C LYS A 165 -4.19 -16.15 0.41
N ASN A 166 -3.54 -15.79 -0.69
CA ASN A 166 -2.41 -14.86 -0.75
C ASN A 166 -2.85 -13.39 -0.95
N PHE A 167 -4.14 -13.09 -0.79
CA PHE A 167 -4.68 -11.73 -0.90
C PHE A 167 -5.30 -11.27 0.42
N GLY A 168 -4.84 -10.11 0.89
CA GLY A 168 -5.26 -9.46 2.12
C GLY A 168 -5.36 -7.93 1.95
N CYS A 169 -5.44 -7.23 3.06
CA CYS A 169 -5.53 -5.77 3.14
C CYS A 169 -4.24 -5.19 3.73
N VAL A 170 -3.91 -3.99 3.28
CA VAL A 170 -3.05 -3.06 4.04
C VAL A 170 -3.96 -2.28 4.98
N LEU A 171 -3.55 -2.16 6.24
CA LEU A 171 -4.08 -1.13 7.12
C LEU A 171 -3.10 0.03 7.15
N ASP A 172 -3.49 1.14 6.54
CA ASP A 172 -2.81 2.42 6.74
C ASP A 172 -3.52 3.22 7.83
N TYR A 173 -2.74 3.68 8.82
CA TYR A 173 -3.27 4.37 9.99
C TYR A 173 -3.90 5.73 9.65
N GLY A 174 -3.24 6.53 8.81
CA GLY A 174 -3.67 7.84 8.36
C GLY A 174 -4.91 7.75 7.47
N HIS A 175 -4.96 6.78 6.56
CA HIS A 175 -6.13 6.49 5.74
C HIS A 175 -7.34 6.10 6.58
N ALA A 176 -7.15 5.32 7.66
CA ALA A 176 -8.24 4.99 8.59
C ALA A 176 -8.77 6.25 9.30
N LEU A 177 -7.88 7.11 9.81
CA LEU A 177 -8.28 8.40 10.40
C LEU A 177 -9.01 9.28 9.38
N PHE A 178 -8.51 9.34 8.15
CA PHE A 178 -9.09 10.11 7.05
C PHE A 178 -10.45 9.57 6.59
N ALA A 179 -10.67 8.26 6.73
CA ALA A 179 -11.96 7.62 6.52
C ALA A 179 -12.96 7.87 7.67
N HIS A 180 -12.54 8.59 8.71
CA HIS A 180 -13.26 8.72 9.99
C HIS A 180 -13.53 7.37 10.67
N GLU A 181 -12.64 6.41 10.48
CA GLU A 181 -12.66 5.11 11.17
C GLU A 181 -11.86 5.19 12.47
N ASN A 182 -12.09 4.24 13.39
CA ASN A 182 -11.13 3.98 14.47
C ASN A 182 -10.07 3.00 13.91
N PRO A 183 -8.78 3.38 13.82
CA PRO A 183 -7.76 2.54 13.21
C PRO A 183 -7.60 1.17 13.90
N SER A 184 -7.79 1.13 15.22
CA SER A 184 -7.74 -0.12 15.99
C SER A 184 -8.92 -1.05 15.67
N GLU A 185 -10.11 -0.49 15.44
CA GLU A 185 -11.28 -1.27 15.01
C GLU A 185 -11.08 -1.83 13.60
N SER A 186 -10.61 -1.02 12.66
CA SER A 186 -10.25 -1.46 11.29
C SER A 186 -9.17 -2.56 11.33
N LEU A 187 -8.16 -2.43 12.20
CA LEU A 187 -7.17 -3.49 12.47
C LEU A 187 -7.83 -4.78 12.91
N ARG A 188 -8.72 -4.71 13.91
CA ARG A 188 -9.41 -5.88 14.44
C ARG A 188 -10.32 -6.53 13.40
N LEU A 189 -10.94 -5.75 12.53
CA LEU A 189 -11.76 -6.24 11.43
C LEU A 189 -10.93 -7.10 10.46
N PHE A 190 -9.77 -6.61 10.03
CA PHE A 190 -8.87 -7.34 9.14
C PHE A 190 -8.24 -8.57 9.81
N ASP A 191 -7.75 -8.44 11.04
CA ASP A 191 -7.15 -9.56 11.78
C ASP A 191 -8.18 -10.67 12.03
N ARG A 192 -9.41 -10.32 12.43
CA ARG A 192 -10.48 -11.31 12.65
C ARG A 192 -10.83 -12.07 11.36
N ALA A 193 -10.71 -11.44 10.20
CA ALA A 193 -10.91 -12.08 8.91
C ALA A 193 -9.68 -12.89 8.44
N GLY A 194 -8.54 -12.81 9.14
CA GLY A 194 -7.27 -13.38 8.70
C GLY A 194 -6.73 -12.69 7.44
N LYS A 195 -7.03 -11.39 7.27
CA LYS A 195 -6.73 -10.59 6.07
C LYS A 195 -5.84 -9.37 6.35
N LEU A 196 -5.32 -9.17 7.56
CA LEU A 196 -4.33 -8.14 7.85
C LEU A 196 -2.95 -8.59 7.37
N PHE A 197 -2.52 -8.14 6.18
CA PHE A 197 -1.30 -8.65 5.53
C PHE A 197 -0.13 -7.65 5.54
N ASN A 198 -0.43 -6.35 5.65
CA ASN A 198 0.57 -5.32 5.82
C ASN A 198 0.03 -4.18 6.70
N VAL A 199 0.92 -3.43 7.33
CA VAL A 199 0.60 -2.25 8.15
C VAL A 199 1.48 -1.09 7.73
N HIS A 200 0.84 -0.01 7.32
CA HIS A 200 1.47 1.29 7.13
C HIS A 200 1.08 2.20 8.30
N PHE A 201 2.08 2.89 8.86
CA PHE A 201 1.92 3.69 10.06
C PHE A 201 2.50 5.08 9.87
N ASN A 202 1.65 6.06 10.10
CA ASN A 202 1.91 7.49 10.04
C ASN A 202 1.00 8.16 11.08
N ASP A 203 0.88 9.49 11.04
CA ASP A 203 -0.13 10.20 11.81
C ASP A 203 -0.82 11.26 10.94
N ALA A 204 -2.04 11.66 11.31
CA ALA A 204 -2.83 12.62 10.53
C ALA A 204 -3.87 13.33 11.40
N TYR A 205 -4.37 14.49 10.96
CA TYR A 205 -5.51 15.13 11.61
C TYR A 205 -6.87 14.56 11.15
N GLY A 206 -6.86 13.57 10.25
CA GLY A 206 -8.05 12.87 9.76
C GLY A 206 -8.91 13.67 8.78
N ASN A 207 -8.47 14.87 8.36
CA ASN A 207 -9.18 15.67 7.35
C ASN A 207 -8.63 15.46 5.94
N TRP A 208 -7.39 14.99 5.86
CA TRP A 208 -6.65 14.69 4.64
C TRP A 208 -5.66 13.56 4.93
N ASP A 209 -5.03 13.06 3.88
CA ASP A 209 -3.84 12.23 4.04
C ASP A 209 -2.62 13.12 4.25
N ASP A 210 -2.31 13.38 5.52
CA ASP A 210 -1.30 14.35 5.91
C ASP A 210 0.12 13.76 5.94
N ASP A 211 0.24 12.43 6.00
CA ASP A 211 1.50 11.68 6.09
C ASP A 211 2.48 12.21 7.15
N LEU A 212 1.96 12.59 8.32
CA LEU A 212 2.77 13.19 9.39
C LEU A 212 3.63 12.15 10.10
N MET A 213 4.60 12.66 10.85
CA MET A 213 5.45 11.86 11.73
C MET A 213 4.62 10.93 12.62
N ALA A 214 4.89 9.64 12.53
CA ALA A 214 4.26 8.60 13.32
C ALA A 214 4.32 8.92 14.82
N GLY A 215 3.18 8.84 15.52
CA GLY A 215 3.17 9.06 16.97
C GLY A 215 2.96 10.51 17.43
N SER A 216 2.92 11.49 16.51
CA SER A 216 3.03 12.92 16.86
C SER A 216 1.71 13.62 17.20
N VAL A 217 0.56 13.12 16.76
CA VAL A 217 -0.73 13.81 16.87
C VAL A 217 -1.71 13.03 17.74
N ASN A 218 -1.92 11.75 17.46
CA ASN A 218 -3.04 10.98 18.02
C ASN A 218 -2.62 9.97 19.09
N ILE A 219 -1.88 10.41 20.13
CA ILE A 219 -1.22 9.53 21.11
C ILE A 219 -2.11 8.44 21.72
N TRP A 220 -3.36 8.74 22.10
CA TRP A 220 -4.26 7.73 22.70
C TRP A 220 -4.71 6.68 21.69
N SER A 221 -5.00 7.09 20.46
CA SER A 221 -5.35 6.19 19.36
C SER A 221 -4.13 5.36 18.95
N ASN A 222 -2.94 5.95 18.90
CA ASN A 222 -1.68 5.24 18.62
C ASN A 222 -1.41 4.14 19.67
N LEU A 223 -1.62 4.45 20.95
CA LEU A 223 -1.47 3.47 22.04
C LEU A 223 -2.49 2.32 21.93
N GLU A 224 -3.75 2.62 21.63
CA GLU A 224 -4.77 1.60 21.39
C GLU A 224 -4.43 0.72 20.18
N PHE A 225 -3.95 1.33 19.10
CA PHE A 225 -3.56 0.64 17.87
C PHE A 225 -2.47 -0.39 18.14
N PHE A 226 -1.36 0.01 18.78
CA PHE A 226 -0.29 -0.92 19.13
C PHE A 226 -0.71 -1.94 20.20
N TRP A 227 -1.64 -1.60 21.09
CA TRP A 227 -2.21 -2.56 22.04
C TRP A 227 -2.93 -3.70 21.34
N TYR A 228 -3.76 -3.40 20.33
CA TYR A 228 -4.44 -4.43 19.56
C TYR A 228 -3.54 -5.11 18.52
N LEU A 229 -2.58 -4.40 17.94
CA LEU A 229 -1.60 -4.99 17.02
C LEU A 229 -0.79 -6.08 17.73
N LYS A 230 -0.35 -5.84 18.98
CA LYS A 230 0.35 -6.85 19.80
C LYS A 230 -0.49 -8.09 20.15
N GLN A 231 -1.82 -7.98 20.08
CA GLN A 231 -2.74 -9.09 20.30
C GLN A 231 -3.23 -9.75 19.01
N SER A 232 -2.88 -9.17 17.86
CA SER A 232 -3.25 -9.70 16.55
C SER A 232 -2.35 -10.87 16.16
N SER A 233 -2.72 -11.55 15.09
CA SER A 233 -1.90 -12.58 14.45
C SER A 233 -0.85 -12.01 13.49
N TYR A 234 -0.76 -10.68 13.37
CA TYR A 234 0.17 -10.01 12.47
C TYR A 234 1.62 -10.22 12.89
N ASP A 235 2.43 -10.71 11.96
CA ASP A 235 3.85 -11.03 12.14
C ASP A 235 4.76 -10.28 11.16
N GLY A 236 4.20 -9.31 10.43
CA GLY A 236 4.92 -8.50 9.45
C GLY A 236 5.56 -7.23 10.03
N TYR A 237 6.16 -6.44 9.15
CA TYR A 237 6.74 -5.14 9.50
C TYR A 237 5.66 -4.08 9.71
N VAL A 238 5.93 -3.09 10.55
CA VAL A 238 5.17 -1.84 10.58
C VAL A 238 5.97 -0.84 9.76
N THR A 239 5.53 -0.59 8.52
CA THR A 239 6.20 0.34 7.62
C THR A 239 5.82 1.76 8.01
N LEU A 240 6.81 2.66 8.16
CA LEU A 240 6.54 4.09 8.34
C LEU A 240 6.25 4.72 6.98
N ASP A 241 4.97 4.81 6.62
CA ASP A 241 4.52 5.40 5.35
C ASP A 241 4.25 6.89 5.56
N MET A 242 5.32 7.66 5.70
CA MET A 242 5.27 9.07 6.06
C MET A 242 6.05 9.94 5.08
N PHE A 243 5.56 11.16 4.90
CA PHE A 243 6.13 12.17 4.02
C PHE A 243 6.24 13.48 4.78
N PRO A 244 7.23 13.61 5.70
CA PRO A 244 7.45 14.82 6.47
C PRO A 244 8.07 15.91 5.57
N PHE A 245 7.30 16.45 4.61
CA PHE A 245 7.76 17.35 3.55
C PHE A 245 8.44 18.64 4.05
N ARG A 246 8.26 18.98 5.33
CA ARG A 246 8.72 20.22 5.96
C ARG A 246 9.76 20.01 7.07
N GLU A 247 10.06 18.76 7.40
CA GLU A 247 11.04 18.40 8.44
C GLU A 247 12.26 17.72 7.80
N GLU A 248 13.34 17.55 8.55
CA GLU A 248 14.46 16.73 8.10
C GLU A 248 14.10 15.23 8.20
N PRO A 249 14.04 14.48 7.07
CA PRO A 249 13.45 13.14 7.07
C PRO A 249 14.16 12.07 7.91
N PHE A 250 15.38 12.32 8.39
CA PHE A 250 16.07 11.40 9.30
C PHE A 250 15.76 11.70 10.78
N GLU A 251 15.42 12.96 11.09
CA GLU A 251 15.07 13.38 12.45
C GLU A 251 13.59 13.14 12.76
N ALA A 252 12.76 13.24 11.72
CA ALA A 252 11.35 12.86 11.70
C ALA A 252 11.16 11.34 11.84
#